data_AF-A0AAW0XK53-F1
#
_entry.id   AF-A0AAW0XK53-F1
#
_cell.length_a   1.000
_cell.length_b   1.000
_cell.length_c   1.000
_cell.angle_alpha   90.00
_cell.angle_beta   90.00
_cell.angle_gamma   90.00
#
_symmetry.space_group_name_H-M   'P 1'
#
loop_
_entity.id
_entity.type
_entity.pdbx_description
1 polymer ?
#
loop_
_entity_poly.entity_id
_entity_poly.type
_entity_poly.pdbx_seq_one_letter_code
_entity_poly.pdbx_strand_id
1 'polypeptide(L)'
;MNALAEFYGNEDIVILGFPCNQFGKQEPGANATEIFNGIHHVRPGGGFETKIILFEKTEVNGKNENEIFTFLKSACEYTDTDFSSNIFYEPKRVGDIHWNFEKFLIGRDGKPRARFHPRVTNPEDLKSDLTALLYEEVPTLSQVPVVPRVPSAADKTVPSAQISLADAC
;
A
#
# COMPACT_ATOMS: atom_id res chain seq x y z
N MET A 1 -0.25 13.36 4.99
CA MET A 1 0.68 12.26 5.30
C MET A 1 1.81 12.71 6.22
N ASN A 2 2.61 13.75 5.89
CA ASN A 2 3.60 14.28 6.84
C ASN A 2 3.04 14.54 8.25
N ALA A 3 1.87 15.20 8.36
CA ALA A 3 1.24 15.44 9.66
C ALA A 3 0.95 14.15 10.45
N LEU A 4 0.57 13.05 9.78
CA LEU A 4 0.37 11.75 10.44
C LEU A 4 1.71 11.14 10.85
N ALA A 5 2.71 11.16 9.96
CA ALA A 5 4.05 10.65 10.23
C ALA A 5 4.70 11.40 11.43
N GLU A 6 4.45 12.70 11.56
CA GLU A 6 4.91 13.49 12.70
C GLU A 6 4.14 13.15 13.97
N PHE A 7 2.81 13.08 13.89
CA PHE A 7 1.96 12.79 15.03
C PHE A 7 2.29 11.44 15.67
N TYR A 8 2.53 10.42 14.84
CA TYR A 8 2.89 9.07 15.28
C TYR A 8 4.40 8.80 15.27
N GLY A 9 5.26 9.81 15.09
CA GLY A 9 6.70 9.60 14.87
C GLY A 9 7.47 8.95 16.03
N ASN A 10 6.86 8.86 17.22
CA ASN A 10 7.39 8.15 18.38
C ASN A 10 6.74 6.77 18.60
N GLU A 11 5.79 6.39 17.75
CA GLU A 11 5.00 5.15 17.80
C GLU A 11 5.44 4.22 16.66
N ASP A 12 4.99 2.96 16.70
CA ASP A 12 5.29 1.94 15.68
C ASP A 12 4.47 2.10 14.39
N ILE A 13 4.30 3.32 13.87
CA ILE A 13 3.63 3.60 12.59
C ILE A 13 4.65 4.09 11.56
N VAL A 14 4.62 3.44 10.40
CA VAL A 14 5.43 3.83 9.25
C VAL A 14 4.53 4.06 8.05
N ILE A 15 4.69 5.20 7.38
CA ILE A 15 3.98 5.51 6.14
C ILE A 15 4.89 5.24 4.95
N LEU A 16 4.42 4.42 4.02
CA LEU A 16 5.11 4.01 2.81
C LEU A 16 4.38 4.58 1.59
N GLY A 17 5.11 5.24 0.69
CA GLY A 17 4.59 5.78 -0.56
C GLY A 17 5.19 5.09 -1.77
N PHE A 18 4.33 4.70 -2.71
CA PHE A 18 4.70 4.04 -3.96
C PHE A 18 4.30 4.93 -5.13
N PRO A 19 5.26 5.67 -5.73
CA PRO A 19 4.98 6.47 -6.92
C PRO A 19 4.46 5.56 -8.05
N CYS A 20 3.42 5.99 -8.75
CA CYS A 20 2.80 5.23 -9.83
C CYS A 20 2.24 6.16 -10.90
N ASN A 21 2.50 5.85 -12.17
CA ASN A 21 2.10 6.71 -13.29
C ASN A 21 0.88 6.18 -14.08
N GLN A 22 0.18 5.19 -13.54
CA GLN A 22 -0.93 4.51 -14.23
C GLN A 22 -2.23 5.34 -14.24
N PHE A 23 -2.34 6.37 -13.40
CA PHE A 23 -3.57 7.14 -13.19
C PHE A 23 -3.38 8.59 -13.70
N GLY A 24 -4.00 8.90 -14.83
CA GLY A 24 -3.93 10.24 -15.43
C GLY A 24 -2.53 10.70 -15.83
N LYS A 25 -1.53 9.80 -15.82
CA LYS A 25 -0.10 10.11 -15.96
C LYS A 25 0.40 11.20 -15.01
N GLN A 26 -0.08 11.17 -13.76
CA GLN A 26 0.20 12.20 -12.76
C GLN A 26 1.56 12.06 -12.06
N GLU A 27 2.34 11.02 -12.36
CA GLU A 27 3.70 10.80 -11.84
C GLU A 27 4.71 10.67 -13.00
N PRO A 28 4.92 11.74 -13.80
CA PRO A 28 5.73 11.68 -15.01
C PRO A 28 7.23 11.56 -14.74
N GLY A 29 7.70 11.88 -13.52
CA GLY A 29 9.12 11.84 -13.16
C GLY A 29 9.74 10.46 -13.43
N ALA A 30 10.86 10.43 -14.16
CA ALA A 30 11.50 9.22 -14.63
C ALA A 30 12.22 8.46 -13.51
N ASN A 31 12.75 9.16 -12.51
CA ASN A 31 13.54 8.60 -11.42
C ASN A 31 13.28 9.35 -10.11
N ALA A 32 13.89 8.86 -9.02
CA ALA A 32 13.75 9.45 -7.69
C ALA A 32 14.08 10.95 -7.67
N THR A 33 15.15 11.39 -8.33
CA THR A 33 15.56 12.80 -8.34
C THR A 33 14.48 13.71 -8.91
N GLU A 34 13.87 13.34 -10.03
CA GLU A 34 12.79 14.14 -10.63
C GLU A 34 11.53 14.17 -9.75
N ILE A 35 11.19 13.04 -9.12
CA ILE A 35 10.05 12.94 -8.20
C ILE A 35 10.27 13.86 -6.99
N PHE A 36 11.44 13.79 -6.34
CA PHE A 36 11.77 14.64 -5.21
C PHE A 36 11.83 16.13 -5.61
N ASN A 37 12.37 16.46 -6.78
CA ASN A 37 12.37 17.84 -7.29
C ASN A 37 10.94 18.35 -7.54
N GLY A 38 10.06 17.51 -8.09
CA GLY A 38 8.65 17.83 -8.27
C GLY A 38 7.96 18.15 -6.96
N ILE A 39 8.18 17.32 -5.94
CA ILE A 39 7.64 17.50 -4.59
C ILE A 39 8.17 18.80 -3.95
N HIS A 40 9.48 19.03 -4.00
CA HIS A 40 10.15 20.15 -3.34
C HIS A 40 9.89 21.50 -4.02
N HIS A 41 9.90 21.53 -5.36
CA HIS A 41 9.89 22.79 -6.12
C HIS A 41 8.56 23.09 -6.82
N VAL A 42 7.76 22.07 -7.16
CA VAL A 42 6.59 22.25 -8.05
C VAL A 42 5.28 22.07 -7.31
N ARG A 43 5.00 20.86 -6.82
CA ARG A 43 3.79 20.53 -6.06
C ARG A 43 4.07 19.37 -5.11
N PRO A 44 3.97 19.56 -3.79
CA PRO A 44 3.47 20.76 -3.10
C PRO A 44 4.30 22.03 -3.29
N GLY A 45 5.60 21.91 -3.57
CA GLY A 45 6.47 23.05 -3.79
C GLY A 45 6.86 23.76 -2.49
N GLY A 46 7.48 24.94 -2.61
CA GLY A 46 7.79 25.80 -1.45
C GLY A 46 8.82 25.22 -0.48
N GLY A 47 9.68 24.31 -0.93
CA GLY A 47 10.65 23.64 -0.07
C GLY A 47 10.07 22.47 0.72
N PHE A 48 8.91 21.95 0.31
CA PHE A 48 8.28 20.82 0.97
C PHE A 48 9.17 19.57 0.89
N GLU A 49 9.45 18.97 2.04
CA GLU A 49 10.15 17.69 2.15
C GLU A 49 9.21 16.64 2.71
N THR A 50 9.19 15.47 2.08
CA THR A 50 8.37 14.36 2.54
C THR A 50 8.98 13.70 3.78
N LYS A 51 8.16 13.37 4.77
CA LYS A 51 8.55 12.63 5.98
C LYS A 51 8.21 11.15 5.92
N ILE A 52 7.63 10.70 4.80
CA ILE A 52 7.30 9.30 4.55
C ILE A 52 8.38 8.66 3.70
N ILE A 53 8.48 7.33 3.76
CA ILE A 53 9.42 6.58 2.92
C ILE A 53 8.82 6.46 1.51
N LEU A 54 9.54 6.93 0.50
CA LEU A 54 9.17 6.73 -0.90
C LEU A 54 9.99 5.59 -1.50
N PHE A 55 9.31 4.68 -2.20
CA PHE A 55 9.93 3.62 -2.98
C PHE A 55 10.16 4.04 -4.44
N GLU A 56 10.84 3.18 -5.19
CA GLU A 56 10.93 3.32 -6.64
C GLU A 56 9.53 3.29 -7.28
N LYS A 57 9.38 4.03 -8.37
CA LYS A 57 8.14 4.05 -9.15
C LYS A 57 7.79 2.64 -9.62
N THR A 58 6.56 2.22 -9.38
CA THR A 58 6.11 0.86 -9.67
C THR A 58 4.70 0.85 -10.28
N GLU A 59 4.33 -0.26 -10.91
CA GLU A 59 2.97 -0.51 -11.36
C GLU A 59 2.18 -1.19 -10.24
N VAL A 60 0.93 -0.77 -10.06
CA VAL A 60 0.06 -1.28 -8.97
C VAL A 60 -1.11 -2.11 -9.50
N ASN A 61 -1.38 -2.00 -10.80
CA ASN A 61 -2.39 -2.75 -11.53
C ASN A 61 -1.85 -3.33 -12.84
N GLY A 62 -2.59 -4.26 -13.43
CA GLY A 62 -2.32 -4.81 -14.75
C GLY A 62 -1.22 -5.86 -14.76
N LYS A 63 -0.68 -6.14 -15.96
CA LYS A 63 0.21 -7.29 -16.20
C LYS A 63 1.52 -7.24 -15.40
N ASN A 64 2.09 -6.06 -15.15
CA ASN A 64 3.37 -5.91 -14.46
C ASN A 64 3.21 -5.31 -13.06
N GLU A 65 2.03 -5.44 -12.46
CA GLU A 65 1.81 -4.99 -11.09
C GLU A 65 2.80 -5.63 -10.11
N ASN A 66 3.24 -4.85 -9.13
CA ASN A 66 4.10 -5.33 -8.06
C ASN A 66 3.35 -6.35 -7.20
N GLU A 67 4.03 -7.45 -6.83
CA GLU A 67 3.45 -8.55 -6.06
C GLU A 67 2.85 -8.10 -4.72
N ILE A 68 3.39 -7.04 -4.10
CA ILE A 68 2.80 -6.47 -2.87
C ILE A 68 1.38 -5.95 -3.12
N PHE A 69 1.11 -5.34 -4.29
CA PHE A 69 -0.22 -4.86 -4.62
C PHE A 69 -1.13 -5.99 -5.08
N THR A 70 -0.61 -7.05 -5.70
CA THR A 70 -1.40 -8.28 -5.92
C THR A 70 -1.88 -8.85 -4.59
N PHE A 71 -0.99 -8.97 -3.60
CA PHE A 71 -1.33 -9.41 -2.25
C PHE A 71 -2.37 -8.49 -1.60
N LEU A 72 -2.07 -7.19 -1.49
CA LEU A 72 -2.92 -6.21 -0.81
C LEU A 72 -4.32 -6.11 -1.43
N LYS A 73 -4.44 -6.14 -2.76
CA LYS A 73 -5.74 -6.11 -3.45
C LYS A 73 -6.55 -7.39 -3.26
N SER A 74 -5.89 -8.54 -3.09
CA SER A 74 -6.59 -9.81 -2.84
C SER A 74 -7.02 -10.00 -1.38
N ALA A 75 -6.39 -9.26 -0.47
CA ALA A 75 -6.57 -9.35 0.97
C ALA A 75 -7.48 -8.26 1.55
N CYS A 76 -8.17 -7.52 0.68
CA CYS A 76 -9.06 -6.44 1.09
C CYS A 76 -10.21 -6.29 0.09
N GLU A 77 -11.44 -6.13 0.59
CA GLU A 77 -12.56 -5.74 -0.27
C GLU A 77 -12.22 -4.47 -1.06
N TYR A 78 -12.64 -4.45 -2.32
CA TYR A 78 -12.36 -3.33 -3.20
C TYR A 78 -13.18 -2.10 -2.83
N THR A 79 -12.60 -0.93 -3.08
CA THR A 79 -13.22 0.35 -2.68
C THR A 79 -14.20 0.89 -3.72
N ASP A 80 -14.16 0.37 -4.95
CA ASP A 80 -15.05 0.71 -6.05
C ASP A 80 -15.14 -0.47 -7.04
N THR A 81 -16.26 -0.61 -7.73
CA THR A 81 -16.48 -1.60 -8.81
C THR A 81 -16.16 -1.03 -10.19
N ASP A 82 -16.19 0.29 -10.33
CA ASP A 82 -16.02 0.97 -11.60
C ASP A 82 -14.55 1.38 -11.85
N PHE A 83 -14.20 1.47 -13.13
CA PHE A 83 -12.88 1.96 -13.53
C PHE A 83 -12.90 3.48 -13.71
N SER A 84 -11.93 4.15 -13.10
CA SER A 84 -11.66 5.56 -13.37
C SER A 84 -11.36 5.80 -14.86
N SER A 85 -11.74 6.97 -15.37
CA SER A 85 -11.29 7.44 -16.68
C SER A 85 -9.78 7.71 -16.69
N ASN A 86 -9.13 7.65 -17.85
CA ASN A 86 -7.70 7.94 -18.01
C ASN A 86 -6.77 7.03 -17.18
N ILE A 87 -7.04 5.73 -17.22
CA ILE A 87 -6.16 4.70 -16.67
C ILE A 87 -5.29 4.07 -17.77
N PHE A 88 -4.04 3.77 -17.44
CA PHE A 88 -3.02 3.33 -18.39
C PHE A 88 -2.38 2.00 -17.96
N TYR A 89 -3.18 0.93 -17.97
CA TYR A 89 -2.73 -0.44 -17.71
C TYR A 89 -3.74 -1.45 -18.31
N GLU A 90 -3.28 -2.68 -18.54
CA GLU A 90 -4.11 -3.81 -18.94
C GLU A 90 -3.50 -5.13 -18.39
N PRO A 91 -4.31 -6.20 -18.19
CA PRO A 91 -5.77 -6.20 -18.24
C PRO A 91 -6.38 -5.50 -17.02
N LYS A 92 -7.57 -4.93 -17.20
CA LYS A 92 -8.39 -4.40 -16.09
C LYS A 92 -9.09 -5.52 -15.32
N ARG A 93 -9.11 -5.43 -13.99
CA ARG A 93 -9.73 -6.41 -13.09
C ARG A 93 -10.61 -5.71 -12.05
N VAL A 94 -11.70 -6.36 -11.68
CA VAL A 94 -12.49 -5.91 -10.52
C VAL A 94 -11.60 -5.93 -9.29
N GLY A 95 -11.61 -4.83 -8.54
CA GLY A 95 -10.80 -4.65 -7.35
C GLY A 95 -9.37 -4.13 -7.57
N ASP A 96 -9.03 -3.76 -8.81
CA ASP A 96 -7.86 -2.93 -9.08
C ASP A 96 -7.87 -1.63 -8.25
N ILE A 97 -6.68 -1.08 -7.99
CA ILE A 97 -6.56 0.23 -7.35
C ILE A 97 -7.24 1.26 -8.25
N HIS A 98 -8.16 2.03 -7.67
CA HIS A 98 -9.08 2.87 -8.41
C HIS A 98 -8.41 4.16 -8.90
N TRP A 99 -7.61 4.81 -8.05
CA TRP A 99 -6.92 6.06 -8.39
C TRP A 99 -5.70 6.33 -7.49
N ASN A 100 -4.99 7.43 -7.77
CA ASN A 100 -3.93 7.96 -6.91
C ASN A 100 -4.43 8.15 -5.47
N PHE A 101 -3.56 7.85 -4.50
CA PHE A 101 -3.82 7.95 -3.07
C PHE A 101 -4.87 6.98 -2.51
N GLU A 102 -5.08 5.81 -3.11
CA GLU A 102 -5.68 4.69 -2.39
C GLU A 102 -4.73 4.21 -1.28
N LYS A 103 -5.27 3.80 -0.13
CA LYS A 103 -4.46 3.49 1.06
C LYS A 103 -4.79 2.10 1.58
N PHE A 104 -3.77 1.39 2.05
CA PHE A 104 -3.92 0.14 2.78
C PHE A 104 -3.36 0.34 4.19
N LEU A 105 -4.06 -0.20 5.17
CA LEU A 105 -3.62 -0.26 6.55
C LEU A 105 -3.21 -1.69 6.88
N ILE A 106 -2.01 -1.84 7.40
CA ILE A 106 -1.41 -3.14 7.71
C ILE A 106 -1.13 -3.16 9.21
N GLY A 107 -1.56 -4.23 9.88
CA GLY A 107 -1.32 -4.44 11.30
C GLY A 107 0.12 -4.81 11.60
N ARG A 108 0.50 -4.77 12.89
CA ARG A 108 1.84 -5.17 13.36
C ARG A 108 2.18 -6.63 13.10
N ASP A 109 1.16 -7.46 12.90
CA ASP A 109 1.27 -8.86 12.48
C ASP A 109 1.48 -9.04 10.97
N GLY A 110 1.54 -7.94 10.20
CA GLY A 110 1.71 -7.94 8.75
C GLY A 110 0.41 -8.22 7.98
N LYS A 111 -0.75 -8.32 8.65
CA LYS A 111 -2.03 -8.57 7.98
C LYS A 111 -2.69 -7.26 7.53
N PRO A 112 -3.22 -7.17 6.30
CA PRO A 112 -4.06 -6.05 5.89
C PRO A 112 -5.32 -5.96 6.74
N ARG A 113 -5.64 -4.77 7.25
CA ARG A 113 -6.76 -4.51 8.17
C ARG A 113 -7.82 -3.58 7.57
N ALA A 114 -7.43 -2.69 6.67
CA ALA A 114 -8.36 -1.82 5.96
C ALA A 114 -7.81 -1.36 4.61
N ARG A 115 -8.72 -1.04 3.69
CA ARG A 115 -8.45 -0.42 2.40
C ARG A 115 -9.32 0.82 2.25
N PHE A 116 -8.71 1.99 2.04
CA PHE A 116 -9.41 3.27 2.01
C PHE A 116 -9.45 3.85 0.60
N HIS A 117 -10.66 4.20 0.16
CA HIS A 117 -10.89 4.84 -1.13
C HIS A 117 -10.11 6.16 -1.27
N PRO A 118 -9.61 6.54 -2.47
CA PRO A 118 -8.92 7.81 -2.72
C PRO A 118 -9.64 9.08 -2.23
N ARG A 119 -10.98 9.06 -2.14
CA ARG A 119 -11.81 10.17 -1.62
C ARG A 119 -11.64 10.42 -0.12
N VAL A 120 -11.09 9.47 0.64
CA VAL A 120 -10.63 9.70 2.01
C VAL A 120 -9.37 10.56 1.94
N THR A 121 -9.55 11.87 1.97
CA THR A 121 -8.51 12.87 1.68
C THR A 121 -7.94 13.50 2.94
N ASN A 122 -8.73 13.60 4.02
CA ASN A 122 -8.29 14.17 5.27
C ASN A 122 -7.50 13.13 6.08
N PRO A 123 -6.23 13.39 6.45
CA PRO A 123 -5.44 12.45 7.24
C PRO A 123 -6.06 12.15 8.62
N GLU A 124 -6.83 13.07 9.19
CA GLU A 124 -7.52 12.85 10.48
C GLU A 124 -8.52 11.70 10.42
N ASP A 125 -9.13 11.45 9.26
CA ASP A 125 -10.11 10.38 9.06
C ASP A 125 -9.48 8.99 9.21
N LEU A 126 -8.14 8.89 9.16
CA LEU A 126 -7.40 7.63 9.35
C LEU A 126 -6.97 7.41 10.81
N LYS A 127 -7.02 8.44 11.65
CA LYS A 127 -6.42 8.38 13.00
C LYS A 127 -7.12 7.37 13.90
N SER A 128 -8.44 7.26 13.83
CA SER A 128 -9.18 6.30 14.66
C SER A 128 -8.72 4.87 14.39
N ASP A 129 -8.58 4.50 13.11
CA ASP A 129 -8.18 3.16 12.70
C ASP A 129 -6.70 2.89 13.03
N LEU A 130 -5.83 3.88 12.80
CA LEU A 130 -4.42 3.81 13.16
C LEU A 130 -4.22 3.63 14.67
N THR A 131 -4.92 4.44 15.47
CA THR A 131 -4.85 4.37 16.93
C THR A 131 -5.44 3.07 17.47
N ALA A 132 -6.50 2.53 16.85
CA ALA A 132 -7.04 1.23 17.22
C ALA A 132 -5.99 0.11 17.05
N LEU A 133 -5.26 0.09 15.93
CA LEU A 133 -4.22 -0.93 15.69
C LEU A 133 -2.97 -0.78 16.57
N LEU A 134 -2.61 0.45 16.96
CA LEU A 134 -1.52 0.68 17.90
C LEU A 134 -1.77 0.02 19.26
N TYR A 135 -3.03 0.00 19.70
CA TYR A 135 -3.42 -0.55 21.00
C TYR A 135 -4.10 -1.92 20.90
N GLU A 136 -4.23 -2.50 19.70
CA GLU A 136 -4.66 -3.89 19.52
C GLU A 136 -3.58 -4.82 20.09
N GLU A 137 -3.95 -5.74 20.99
CA GLU A 137 -3.00 -6.75 21.49
C GLU A 137 -2.56 -7.65 20.34
N VAL A 138 -1.26 -7.64 20.03
CA VAL A 138 -0.70 -8.57 19.04
C VAL A 138 -0.69 -9.97 19.67
N PRO A 139 -1.34 -10.97 19.07
CA PRO A 139 -1.26 -12.34 19.56
C PRO A 139 0.21 -12.77 19.64
N THR A 140 0.63 -13.26 20.80
CA THR A 140 2.02 -13.69 20.99
C THR A 140 2.38 -14.82 20.02
N LEU A 141 3.66 -14.90 19.60
CA LEU A 141 4.20 -15.94 18.70
C LEU A 141 3.87 -17.39 19.10
N SER A 142 3.40 -17.62 20.34
CA SER A 142 2.90 -18.93 20.79
C SER A 142 1.59 -19.38 20.13
N GLN A 143 0.88 -18.47 19.46
CA GLN A 143 -0.43 -18.73 18.84
C GLN A 143 -0.39 -18.76 17.31
N VAL A 144 0.77 -18.49 16.68
CA VAL A 144 0.92 -18.56 15.23
C VAL A 144 1.26 -20.01 14.85
N PRO A 145 0.46 -20.71 14.03
CA PRO A 145 0.85 -22.02 13.52
C PRO A 145 2.16 -21.88 12.75
N VAL A 146 3.17 -22.66 13.14
CA VAL A 146 4.48 -22.69 12.50
C VAL A 146 4.30 -23.05 11.03
N VAL A 147 4.49 -22.08 10.14
CA VAL A 147 4.57 -22.34 8.71
C VAL A 147 5.83 -23.18 8.49
N PRO A 148 5.73 -24.40 7.91
CA PRO A 148 6.90 -25.22 7.65
C PRO A 148 7.88 -24.45 6.76
N ARG A 149 9.16 -24.41 7.16
CA ARG A 149 10.24 -23.86 6.33
C ARG A 149 10.20 -24.55 4.95
N VAL A 150 10.03 -23.76 3.90
CA VAL A 150 10.19 -24.24 2.52
C VAL A 150 11.65 -24.71 2.35
N PRO A 151 11.92 -25.97 1.95
CA PRO A 151 13.28 -26.40 1.64
C PRO A 151 13.81 -25.63 0.44
N SER A 152 15.08 -25.25 0.51
CA SER A 152 15.81 -24.59 -0.59
C SER A 152 15.56 -25.29 -1.93
N ALA A 153 15.18 -24.50 -2.92
CA ALA A 153 14.70 -24.96 -4.22
C ALA A 153 15.75 -25.78 -4.99
N ALA A 154 15.40 -27.04 -5.27
CA ALA A 154 15.81 -27.77 -6.46
C ALA A 154 14.72 -28.78 -6.84
N ASP A 155 13.47 -28.35 -7.01
CA ASP A 155 12.53 -29.06 -7.87
C ASP A 155 11.34 -28.18 -8.30
N LYS A 156 10.96 -28.31 -9.57
CA LYS A 156 9.94 -27.51 -10.23
C LYS A 156 8.56 -28.07 -9.95
N THR A 157 7.92 -27.65 -8.86
CA THR A 157 6.45 -27.61 -8.73
C THR A 157 6.12 -26.78 -7.50
N VAL A 158 5.62 -25.56 -7.70
CA VAL A 158 5.13 -24.70 -6.62
C VAL A 158 3.75 -25.22 -6.21
N PRO A 159 3.53 -25.74 -4.99
CA PRO A 159 2.19 -25.86 -4.46
C PRO A 159 1.74 -24.44 -4.09
N SER A 160 0.59 -24.04 -4.60
CA SER A 160 -0.11 -22.80 -4.22
C SER A 160 -0.27 -22.76 -2.71
N ALA A 161 0.57 -21.97 -2.02
CA ALA A 161 0.44 -21.70 -0.61
C ALA A 161 -0.84 -20.88 -0.40
N GLN A 162 -1.86 -21.48 0.18
CA GLN A 162 -3.03 -20.75 0.66
C GLN A 162 -2.63 -19.96 1.90
N ILE A 163 -2.31 -18.69 1.70
CA ILE A 163 -2.28 -17.71 2.78
C ILE A 163 -3.73 -17.58 3.26
N SER A 164 -3.97 -17.88 4.54
CA SER A 164 -5.28 -17.74 5.16
C SER A 164 -5.72 -16.28 5.14
N LEU A 165 -6.65 -15.95 4.23
CA LEU A 165 -7.33 -14.66 4.12
C LEU A 165 -8.37 -14.42 5.24
N ALA A 166 -8.55 -15.39 6.15
CA ALA A 166 -9.66 -15.40 7.11
C ALA A 166 -9.69 -14.25 8.13
N ASP A 167 -8.59 -13.48 8.24
CA ASP A 167 -8.50 -12.28 9.10
C ASP A 167 -8.11 -11.03 8.32
N ALA A 168 -8.16 -11.11 6.98
CA ALA A 168 -7.88 -9.98 6.12
C ALA A 168 -9.11 -9.07 6.04
N CYS A 169 -8.91 -7.83 5.58
CA CYS A 169 -10.03 -6.98 5.24
C CYS A 169 -10.70 -7.44 3.93
#